data_AF-A0A453R1Y3-F1
#
_entry.id   AF-A0A453R1Y3-F1
#
_cell.length_a   1.000
_cell.length_b   1.000
_cell.length_c   1.000
_cell.angle_alpha   90.00
_cell.angle_beta   90.00
_cell.angle_gamma   90.00
#
_symmetry.space_group_name_H-M   'P 1'
#
loop_
_entity.id
_entity.type
_entity.pdbx_description
1 polymer ?
#
loop_
_entity_poly.entity_id
_entity_poly.type
_entity_poly.pdbx_seq_one_letter_code
_entity_poly.pdbx_strand_id
1 'polypeptide(L)'
;EIWSCPYAMQTMRSYAEDIDGGRSPSVSMLSEVAAARKITIVGGSIPEMVPASGQLFNTCCVVGPDGEIKAKHRKLHLFGIDIPRDITFRESDTFTAGQEPTVVDTDVGRIGIGICHDIRFPELAMLYRSRGAHLICYPSAFNMSTGQLLWDLMQKSRGCRQSGDLQLITILNVT
;
A
#
# COMPACT_ATOMS: atom_id res chain seq x y z
N GLU A 1 5.26 -0.45 4.14
CA GLU A 1 3.94 -0.86 4.64
C GLU A 1 3.90 -0.59 6.14
N ILE A 2 2.75 -0.15 6.68
CA ILE A 2 2.50 0.12 8.11
C ILE A 2 3.74 0.70 8.80
N TRP A 3 4.17 1.88 8.35
CA TRP A 3 5.42 2.47 8.80
C TRP A 3 5.27 3.30 10.08
N SER A 4 4.05 3.69 10.42
CA SER A 4 3.75 4.56 11.57
C SER A 4 3.73 3.84 12.91
N CYS A 5 3.72 2.50 12.92
CA CYS A 5 3.67 1.69 14.13
C CYS A 5 4.26 0.28 13.92
N PRO A 6 4.55 -0.48 14.99
CA PRO A 6 4.98 -1.88 14.86
C PRO A 6 3.92 -2.72 14.17
N TYR A 7 4.33 -3.63 13.27
CA TYR A 7 3.43 -4.55 12.57
C TYR A 7 2.94 -5.70 13.47
N ALA A 8 2.12 -5.36 14.48
CA ALA A 8 1.51 -6.29 15.41
C ALA A 8 -0.02 -6.08 15.45
N MET A 9 -0.78 -7.10 15.03
CA MET A 9 -2.24 -7.01 14.87
C MET A 9 -2.96 -6.63 16.17
N GLN A 10 -2.46 -7.11 17.31
CA GLN A 10 -3.03 -6.84 18.64
C GLN A 10 -3.04 -5.35 19.01
N THR A 11 -2.10 -4.57 18.47
CA THR A 11 -1.95 -3.14 18.76
C THR A 11 -2.44 -2.24 17.63
N MET A 12 -2.82 -2.78 16.46
CA MET A 12 -3.17 -1.95 15.30
C MET A 12 -4.27 -0.94 15.59
N ARG A 13 -5.30 -1.32 16.35
CA ARG A 13 -6.41 -0.44 16.68
C ARG A 13 -5.99 0.81 17.45
N SER A 14 -5.02 0.72 18.37
CA SER A 14 -4.58 1.88 19.16
C SER A 14 -3.74 2.87 18.36
N TYR A 15 -3.14 2.43 17.26
CA TYR A 15 -2.38 3.26 16.34
C TYR A 15 -3.19 3.73 15.13
N ALA A 16 -4.44 3.28 14.98
CA ALA A 16 -5.25 3.58 13.82
C ALA A 16 -5.70 5.04 13.79
N GLU A 17 -5.55 5.67 12.64
CA GLU A 17 -5.81 7.10 12.43
C GLU A 17 -7.08 7.32 11.60
N ASP A 18 -7.85 8.37 11.90
CA ASP A 18 -9.01 8.77 11.09
C ASP A 18 -8.56 9.76 10.02
N ILE A 19 -8.29 9.23 8.83
CA ILE A 19 -7.82 9.98 7.67
C ILE A 19 -8.91 10.94 7.17
N ASP A 20 -10.16 10.46 7.04
CA ASP A 20 -11.26 11.24 6.44
C ASP A 20 -11.76 12.34 7.39
N GLY A 21 -11.68 12.10 8.70
CA GLY A 21 -11.99 13.10 9.72
C GLY A 21 -10.85 14.06 10.05
N GLY A 22 -9.74 14.04 9.29
CA GLY A 22 -8.59 14.93 9.48
C GLY A 22 -7.79 14.69 10.78
N ARG A 23 -8.01 13.56 11.45
CA ARG A 23 -7.32 13.18 12.69
C ARG A 23 -6.26 12.12 12.39
N SER A 24 -5.33 12.49 11.52
CA SER A 24 -4.23 11.63 11.07
C SER A 24 -2.89 12.38 11.10
N PRO A 25 -2.17 12.36 12.23
CA PRO A 25 -0.84 12.95 12.33
C PRO A 25 0.14 12.45 11.27
N SER A 26 0.05 11.17 10.89
CA SER A 26 0.89 10.60 9.85
C SER A 26 0.64 11.25 8.49
N VAL A 27 -0.63 11.40 8.10
CA VAL A 27 -0.98 12.03 6.81
C VAL A 27 -0.74 13.54 6.84
N SER A 28 -0.99 14.21 7.97
CA SER A 28 -0.66 15.63 8.15
C SER A 28 0.84 15.89 7.95
N MET A 29 1.70 15.06 8.55
CA MET A 29 3.15 15.18 8.36
C MET A 29 3.53 14.99 6.88
N LEU A 30 2.96 14.00 6.19
CA LEU A 30 3.21 13.78 4.77
C LEU A 30 2.73 14.96 3.91
N SER A 31 1.56 15.54 4.24
CA SER A 31 0.99 16.73 3.60
C SER A 31 1.92 17.93 3.70
N GLU A 32 2.41 18.23 4.91
CA GLU A 32 3.34 19.33 5.15
C GLU A 32 4.64 19.17 4.36
N VAL A 33 5.23 17.96 4.37
CA VAL A 33 6.46 17.68 3.63
C VAL A 33 6.25 17.77 2.12
N ALA A 34 5.15 17.23 1.60
CA ALA A 34 4.83 17.25 0.17
C ALA A 34 4.68 18.69 -0.34
N ALA A 35 3.93 19.54 0.41
CA ALA A 35 3.74 20.94 0.09
C ALA A 35 5.05 21.75 0.19
N ALA A 36 5.80 21.59 1.28
CA ALA A 36 7.05 22.31 1.50
C ALA A 36 8.12 21.99 0.46
N ARG A 37 8.15 20.76 -0.05
CA ARG A 37 9.12 20.28 -1.03
C ARG A 37 8.61 20.31 -2.47
N LYS A 38 7.32 20.56 -2.68
CA LYS A 38 6.64 20.53 -3.98
C LYS A 38 6.85 19.18 -4.69
N ILE A 39 6.63 18.09 -3.96
CA ILE A 39 6.79 16.72 -4.46
C ILE A 39 5.51 15.91 -4.26
N THR A 40 5.33 14.87 -5.08
CA THR A 40 4.33 13.83 -4.81
C THR A 40 4.93 12.76 -3.90
N ILE A 41 4.19 12.35 -2.87
CA ILE A 41 4.60 11.30 -1.95
C ILE A 41 3.62 10.12 -2.01
N VAL A 42 4.12 8.94 -2.35
CA VAL A 42 3.42 7.68 -2.07
C VAL A 42 3.70 7.33 -0.61
N GLY A 43 2.73 7.61 0.27
CA GLY A 43 2.89 7.68 1.72
C GLY A 43 3.04 6.36 2.45
N GLY A 44 3.59 5.32 1.83
CA GLY A 44 3.62 3.99 2.40
C GLY A 44 2.21 3.51 2.77
N SER A 45 2.05 2.79 3.87
CA SER A 45 0.71 2.57 4.44
C SER A 45 0.68 2.76 5.95
N ILE A 46 -0.49 3.05 6.49
CA ILE A 46 -0.79 3.21 7.92
C ILE A 46 -2.11 2.51 8.27
N PRO A 47 -2.35 2.15 9.54
CA PRO A 47 -3.67 1.70 9.97
C PRO A 47 -4.68 2.85 9.92
N GLU A 48 -5.71 2.74 9.10
CA GLU A 48 -6.83 3.66 9.01
C GLU A 48 -8.00 3.14 9.87
N MET A 49 -8.65 4.01 10.63
CA MET A 49 -9.91 3.74 11.32
C MET A 49 -11.04 4.52 10.66
N VAL A 50 -12.16 3.87 10.38
CA VAL A 50 -13.41 4.53 9.99
C VAL A 50 -14.33 4.62 11.20
N PRO A 51 -14.50 5.80 11.86
CA PRO A 51 -15.25 5.89 13.12
C PRO A 51 -16.71 5.43 13.01
N ALA A 52 -17.35 5.67 11.86
CA ALA A 52 -18.75 5.33 11.64
C ALA A 52 -19.03 3.82 11.68
N SER A 53 -18.09 2.99 11.21
CA SER A 53 -18.23 1.52 11.20
C SER A 53 -17.32 0.81 12.20
N GLY A 54 -16.32 1.49 12.76
CA GLY A 54 -15.29 0.89 13.60
C GLY A 54 -14.33 -0.04 12.85
N GLN A 55 -14.39 -0.04 11.51
CA GLN A 55 -13.55 -0.87 10.66
C GLN A 55 -12.15 -0.29 10.55
N LEU A 56 -11.17 -1.18 10.50
CA LEU A 56 -9.78 -0.86 10.26
C LEU A 56 -9.38 -1.21 8.84
N PHE A 57 -8.52 -0.41 8.21
CA PHE A 57 -7.94 -0.70 6.90
C PHE A 57 -6.43 -0.50 6.91
N ASN A 58 -5.71 -1.26 6.09
CA ASN A 58 -4.29 -1.01 5.78
C ASN A 58 -4.26 -0.08 4.56
N THR A 59 -3.91 1.18 4.77
CA THR A 59 -4.23 2.25 3.82
C THR A 59 -3.01 3.05 3.40
N CYS A 60 -2.82 3.20 2.09
CA CYS A 60 -1.81 4.03 1.46
C CYS A 60 -2.45 5.30 0.91
N CYS A 61 -1.98 6.47 1.36
CA CYS A 61 -2.34 7.76 0.78
C CYS A 61 -1.26 8.21 -0.22
N VAL A 62 -1.70 8.77 -1.35
CA VAL A 62 -0.84 9.51 -2.27
C VAL A 62 -1.11 10.98 -2.07
N VAL A 63 -0.08 11.74 -1.69
CA VAL A 63 -0.16 13.16 -1.37
C VAL A 63 0.55 13.95 -2.45
N GLY A 64 -0.13 14.98 -2.98
CA GLY A 64 0.39 15.80 -4.07
C GLY A 64 1.30 16.95 -3.61
N PRO A 65 1.92 17.67 -4.55
CA PRO A 65 2.84 18.78 -4.26
C PRO A 65 2.13 20.01 -3.67
N ASP A 66 0.80 20.03 -3.67
CA ASP A 66 -0.05 21.02 -2.98
C ASP A 66 -0.38 20.62 -1.53
N GLY A 67 0.08 19.44 -1.07
CA GLY A 67 -0.24 18.89 0.24
C GLY A 67 -1.57 18.14 0.30
N GLU A 68 -2.34 18.10 -0.80
CA GLU A 68 -3.64 17.44 -0.83
C GLU A 68 -3.53 15.94 -1.06
N ILE A 69 -4.45 15.16 -0.46
CA ILE A 69 -4.57 13.73 -0.73
C ILE A 69 -5.14 13.56 -2.15
N LYS A 70 -4.33 13.05 -3.07
CA LYS A 70 -4.72 12.78 -4.46
C LYS A 70 -5.41 11.42 -4.63
N ALA A 71 -5.03 10.46 -3.81
CA ALA A 71 -5.66 9.14 -3.79
C ALA A 71 -5.48 8.44 -2.44
N LYS A 72 -6.41 7.54 -2.14
CA LYS A 72 -6.37 6.67 -0.96
C LYS A 72 -6.64 5.24 -1.41
N HIS A 73 -5.68 4.35 -1.16
CA HIS A 73 -5.75 2.94 -1.51
C HIS A 73 -5.82 2.09 -0.24
N ARG A 74 -6.89 1.31 -0.09
CA ARG A 74 -7.03 0.30 0.96
C ARG A 74 -6.61 -1.05 0.40
N LYS A 75 -5.71 -1.75 1.09
CA LYS A 75 -5.17 -3.06 0.68
C LYS A 75 -6.30 -4.01 0.29
N LEU A 76 -6.23 -4.56 -0.93
CA LEU A 76 -7.30 -5.40 -1.47
C LEU A 76 -7.17 -6.83 -0.98
N HIS A 77 -5.96 -7.37 -1.03
CA HIS A 77 -5.68 -8.76 -0.68
C HIS A 77 -4.98 -8.81 0.67
N LEU A 78 -5.76 -9.07 1.73
CA LEU A 78 -5.24 -9.21 3.09
C LEU A 78 -4.35 -10.44 3.22
N PHE A 79 -3.22 -10.30 3.92
CA PHE A 79 -2.27 -11.39 4.09
C PHE A 79 -2.80 -12.44 5.08
N GLY A 80 -2.77 -13.70 4.67
CA GLY A 80 -3.12 -14.83 5.52
C GLY A 80 -2.20 -16.01 5.24
N ILE A 81 -1.66 -16.61 6.30
CA ILE A 81 -0.90 -17.84 6.24
C ILE A 81 -1.36 -18.76 7.37
N ASP A 82 -1.58 -20.03 7.02
CA ASP A 82 -1.93 -21.07 7.96
C ASP A 82 -1.10 -22.31 7.64
N ILE A 83 0.02 -22.46 8.34
CA ILE A 83 0.90 -23.63 8.24
C ILE A 83 0.63 -24.48 9.49
N PRO A 84 -0.02 -25.65 9.33
CA PRO A 84 -0.33 -26.52 10.46
C PRO A 84 0.93 -26.81 11.31
N ARG A 85 0.83 -26.53 12.61
CA ARG A 85 1.89 -26.74 13.63
C ARG A 85 3.11 -25.80 13.55
N ASP A 86 3.06 -24.75 12.73
CA ASP A 86 4.16 -23.79 12.61
C ASP A 86 3.67 -22.36 12.92
N ILE A 87 3.02 -21.71 11.95
CA ILE A 87 2.54 -20.34 12.08
C ILE A 87 1.14 -20.17 11.49
N THR A 88 0.25 -19.54 12.26
CA THR A 88 -1.03 -19.05 11.79
C THR A 88 -1.06 -17.53 11.99
N PHE A 89 -1.21 -16.78 10.89
CA PHE A 89 -1.32 -15.33 10.90
C PHE A 89 -2.38 -14.90 9.89
N ARG A 90 -3.33 -14.08 10.31
CA ARG A 90 -4.43 -13.60 9.46
C ARG A 90 -4.65 -12.11 9.68
N GLU A 91 -4.26 -11.31 8.69
CA GLU A 91 -4.49 -9.86 8.68
C GLU A 91 -6.00 -9.54 8.70
N SER A 92 -6.82 -10.44 8.15
CA SER A 92 -8.29 -10.36 8.14
C SER A 92 -8.95 -10.38 9.51
N ASP A 93 -8.24 -10.80 10.56
CA ASP A 93 -8.79 -10.80 11.92
C ASP A 93 -8.82 -9.38 12.51
N THR A 94 -8.12 -8.43 11.88
CA THR A 94 -7.99 -7.05 12.33
C THR A 94 -8.42 -6.05 11.27
N PHE A 95 -7.97 -6.23 10.03
CA PHE A 95 -8.26 -5.32 8.92
C PHE A 95 -9.41 -5.81 8.05
N THR A 96 -10.12 -4.84 7.48
CA THR A 96 -11.11 -5.03 6.42
C THR A 96 -10.42 -4.83 5.06
N ALA A 97 -10.78 -5.66 4.08
CA ALA A 97 -10.28 -5.53 2.71
C ALA A 97 -10.85 -4.29 2.02
N GLY A 98 -10.00 -3.60 1.26
CA GLY A 98 -10.44 -2.61 0.28
C GLY A 98 -11.32 -3.23 -0.80
N GLN A 99 -12.06 -2.39 -1.51
CA GLN A 99 -13.03 -2.85 -2.52
C GLN A 99 -12.65 -2.43 -3.94
N GLU A 100 -11.75 -1.45 -4.10
CA GLU A 100 -11.46 -0.83 -5.39
C GLU A 100 -9.96 -0.67 -5.65
N PRO A 101 -9.48 -1.08 -6.84
CA PRO A 101 -8.13 -0.79 -7.31
C PRO A 101 -7.92 0.72 -7.51
N THR A 102 -6.76 1.22 -7.09
CA THR A 102 -6.47 2.67 -7.08
C THR A 102 -5.43 3.03 -8.14
N VAL A 103 -5.80 3.96 -9.02
CA VAL A 103 -4.89 4.64 -9.95
C VAL A 103 -4.96 6.14 -9.71
N VAL A 104 -3.82 6.83 -9.82
CA VAL A 104 -3.71 8.27 -9.58
C VAL A 104 -2.84 8.91 -10.65
N ASP A 105 -3.29 10.04 -11.18
CA ASP A 105 -2.51 10.86 -12.10
C ASP A 105 -1.58 11.78 -11.31
N THR A 106 -0.30 11.80 -11.70
CA THR A 106 0.75 12.60 -11.06
C THR A 106 1.65 13.22 -12.12
N ASP A 107 2.52 14.15 -11.72
CA ASP A 107 3.45 14.83 -12.64
C ASP A 107 4.48 13.88 -13.29
N VAL A 108 4.69 12.70 -12.72
CA VAL A 108 5.59 11.65 -13.25
C VAL A 108 4.83 10.57 -14.05
N GLY A 109 3.53 10.77 -14.25
CA GLY A 109 2.64 9.84 -14.94
C GLY A 109 1.61 9.19 -14.02
N ARG A 110 0.77 8.35 -14.63
CA ARG A 110 -0.26 7.58 -13.93
C ARG A 110 0.34 6.44 -13.12
N ILE A 111 0.04 6.38 -11.82
CA ILE A 111 0.55 5.37 -10.88
C ILE A 111 -0.59 4.48 -10.40
N GLY A 112 -0.42 3.16 -10.48
CA GLY A 112 -1.24 2.17 -9.77
C GLY A 112 -0.69 1.89 -8.38
N ILE A 113 -1.56 1.79 -7.38
CA ILE A 113 -1.15 1.58 -5.97
C ILE A 113 -1.62 0.21 -5.50
N GLY A 114 -0.72 -0.62 -4.99
CA GLY A 114 -1.05 -1.84 -4.24
C GLY A 114 -0.29 -1.87 -2.93
N ILE A 115 -0.63 -2.75 -2.00
CA ILE A 115 0.11 -2.90 -0.73
C ILE A 115 0.52 -4.36 -0.56
N CYS A 116 1.83 -4.59 -0.41
CA CYS A 116 2.42 -5.88 -0.04
C CYS A 116 1.84 -7.09 -0.78
N HIS A 117 0.94 -7.83 -0.13
CA HIS A 117 0.36 -9.06 -0.65
C HIS A 117 -0.39 -8.87 -1.98
N ASP A 118 -0.85 -7.65 -2.29
CA ASP A 118 -1.42 -7.28 -3.59
C ASP A 118 -0.50 -7.61 -4.78
N ILE A 119 0.83 -7.61 -4.59
CA ILE A 119 1.78 -7.95 -5.67
C ILE A 119 1.61 -9.40 -6.17
N ARG A 120 1.07 -10.28 -5.32
CA ARG A 120 0.89 -11.70 -5.63
C ARG A 120 -0.23 -11.94 -6.65
N PHE A 121 -1.09 -10.96 -6.88
CA PHE A 121 -2.27 -11.05 -7.75
C PHE A 121 -1.97 -10.35 -9.08
N PRO A 122 -1.54 -11.10 -10.13
CA PRO A 122 -1.17 -10.50 -11.41
C PRO A 122 -2.31 -9.73 -12.08
N GLU A 123 -3.56 -10.13 -11.84
CA GLU A 123 -4.77 -9.50 -12.37
C GLU A 123 -4.84 -8.02 -11.97
N LEU A 124 -4.38 -7.68 -10.76
CA LEU A 124 -4.34 -6.30 -10.30
C LEU A 124 -3.35 -5.46 -11.11
N ALA A 125 -2.15 -6.00 -11.38
CA ALA A 125 -1.16 -5.33 -12.21
C ALA A 125 -1.62 -5.20 -13.67
N MET A 126 -2.28 -6.23 -14.21
CA MET A 126 -2.89 -6.19 -15.54
C MET A 126 -3.97 -5.12 -15.65
N LEU A 127 -4.82 -5.00 -14.63
CA LEU A 127 -5.84 -3.96 -14.55
C LEU A 127 -5.23 -2.55 -14.47
N TYR A 128 -4.19 -2.34 -13.66
CA TYR A 128 -3.50 -1.04 -13.63
C TYR A 128 -2.92 -0.68 -14.99
N ARG A 129 -2.32 -1.65 -15.67
CA ARG A 129 -1.83 -1.46 -17.04
C ARG A 129 -2.95 -1.14 -18.03
N SER A 130 -4.08 -1.84 -17.98
CA SER A 130 -5.22 -1.56 -18.86
C SER A 130 -5.86 -0.20 -18.58
N ARG A 131 -5.71 0.33 -17.36
CA ARG A 131 -6.10 1.69 -16.96
C ARG A 131 -5.03 2.75 -17.28
N GLY A 132 -3.96 2.37 -18.00
CA GLY A 132 -2.92 3.30 -18.46
C GLY A 132 -1.89 3.68 -17.39
N ALA A 133 -1.72 2.88 -16.34
CA ALA A 133 -0.64 3.10 -15.38
C ALA A 133 0.73 2.92 -16.05
N HIS A 134 1.59 3.92 -15.89
CA HIS A 134 2.99 3.93 -16.31
C HIS A 134 3.90 3.34 -15.22
N LEU A 135 3.43 3.45 -13.98
CA LEU A 135 4.12 3.02 -12.77
C LEU A 135 3.15 2.21 -11.91
N ILE A 136 3.67 1.19 -11.23
CA ILE A 136 2.93 0.55 -10.13
C ILE A 136 3.81 0.59 -8.89
N CYS A 137 3.24 1.05 -7.77
CA CYS A 137 3.92 1.11 -6.50
C CYS A 137 3.29 0.14 -5.49
N TYR A 138 4.13 -0.67 -4.85
CA TYR A 138 3.73 -1.62 -3.82
C TYR A 138 4.45 -1.38 -2.49
N PRO A 139 4.05 -0.44 -1.62
CA PRO A 139 4.64 -0.35 -0.28
C PRO A 139 4.51 -1.71 0.43
N SER A 140 5.64 -2.29 0.85
CA SER A 140 5.67 -3.70 1.28
C SER A 140 6.62 -3.94 2.45
N ALA A 141 6.27 -4.89 3.32
CA ALA A 141 7.16 -5.47 4.33
C ALA A 141 7.15 -7.01 4.18
N PHE A 142 8.17 -7.56 3.49
CA PHE A 142 8.31 -9.02 3.28
C PHE A 142 9.17 -9.66 4.37
N ASN A 143 8.78 -10.84 4.82
CA ASN A 143 9.61 -11.64 5.73
C ASN A 143 10.77 -12.31 4.98
N MET A 144 11.90 -12.51 5.67
CA MET A 144 13.14 -13.06 5.09
C MET A 144 12.99 -14.50 4.53
N SER A 145 12.06 -15.32 5.07
CA SER A 145 11.92 -16.73 4.69
C SER A 145 11.24 -16.93 3.32
N THR A 146 10.30 -16.08 2.93
CA THR A 146 9.66 -16.11 1.59
C THR A 146 10.11 -14.95 0.69
N GLY A 147 10.88 -14.01 1.21
CA GLY A 147 10.98 -12.65 0.66
C GLY A 147 12.18 -12.31 -0.21
N GLN A 148 13.17 -13.19 -0.44
CA GLN A 148 14.29 -12.81 -1.32
C GLN A 148 14.12 -13.32 -2.75
N LEU A 149 13.85 -14.62 -2.93
CA LEU A 149 13.75 -15.22 -4.26
C LEU A 149 12.40 -14.94 -4.95
N LEU A 150 11.28 -15.13 -4.25
CA LEU A 150 9.94 -14.84 -4.80
C LEU A 150 9.74 -13.35 -5.04
N TRP A 151 10.39 -12.51 -4.23
CA TRP A 151 10.27 -11.06 -4.35
C TRP A 151 10.84 -10.54 -5.65
N ASP A 152 12.10 -10.84 -5.94
CA ASP A 152 12.74 -10.46 -7.20
C ASP A 152 12.01 -11.05 -8.40
N LEU A 153 11.55 -12.30 -8.30
CA LEU A 153 10.78 -12.95 -9.35
C LEU A 153 9.42 -12.27 -9.57
N MET A 154 8.67 -11.96 -8.51
CA MET A 154 7.37 -11.29 -8.62
C MET A 154 7.57 -9.90 -9.21
N GLN A 155 8.54 -9.12 -8.72
CA GLN A 155 8.84 -7.81 -9.26
C GLN A 155 9.19 -7.86 -10.75
N LYS A 156 10.12 -8.75 -11.14
CA LYS A 156 10.50 -8.94 -12.54
C LYS A 156 9.31 -9.39 -13.35
N SER A 157 8.50 -10.33 -12.88
CA SER A 157 7.32 -10.81 -13.62
C SER A 157 6.27 -9.73 -13.86
N ARG A 158 6.11 -8.77 -12.93
CA ARG A 158 5.18 -7.64 -13.09
C ARG A 158 5.76 -6.51 -13.94
N GLY A 159 7.08 -6.35 -13.97
CA GLY A 159 7.79 -5.45 -14.87
C GLY A 159 8.11 -6.03 -16.26
N CYS A 160 7.99 -7.35 -16.45
CA CYS A 160 8.38 -8.02 -17.70
C CYS A 160 7.30 -7.86 -18.77
N ARG A 161 7.74 -7.47 -19.96
CA ARG A 161 6.96 -6.79 -21.00
C ARG A 161 6.34 -7.76 -22.01
N GLN A 162 5.12 -7.49 -22.46
CA GLN A 162 4.74 -7.54 -23.89
C GLN A 162 4.48 -6.07 -24.31
N SER A 163 5.50 -5.38 -24.88
CA SER A 163 5.50 -3.99 -25.40
C SER A 163 4.95 -2.81 -24.52
N GLY A 164 5.82 -1.87 -24.12
CA GLY A 164 5.52 -0.60 -23.41
C GLY A 164 6.13 -0.47 -22.00
N ASP A 165 6.80 0.66 -21.70
CA ASP A 165 7.59 0.95 -20.48
C ASP A 165 6.75 1.04 -19.18
N LEU A 166 6.60 -0.08 -18.46
CA LEU A 166 6.11 -0.09 -17.08
C LEU A 166 7.30 -0.19 -16.11
N GLN A 167 7.49 0.81 -15.25
CA GLN A 167 8.46 0.77 -14.16
C GLN A 167 7.76 0.37 -12.84
N LEU A 168 8.26 -0.69 -12.20
CA LEU A 168 7.79 -1.12 -10.89
C LEU A 168 8.67 -0.45 -9.83
N ILE A 169 8.08 0.39 -8.99
CA ILE A 169 8.79 1.01 -7.86
C ILE A 169 8.30 0.35 -6.59
N THR A 170 9.13 -0.49 -5.98
CA THR A 170 8.83 -1.01 -4.66
C THR A 170 9.71 -0.40 -3.58
N ILE A 171 9.08 0.20 -2.58
CA ILE A 171 9.74 0.65 -1.35
C ILE A 171 9.60 -0.49 -0.33
N LEU A 172 10.70 -1.23 -0.14
CA LEU A 172 10.85 -2.22 0.91
C LEU A 172 11.27 -1.52 2.22
N ASN A 173 10.48 -1.70 3.27
CA ASN A 173 11.01 -1.60 4.63
C ASN A 173 11.33 -3.02 5.10
N VAL A 174 12.61 -3.28 5.36
CA VAL A 174 13.04 -4.48 6.09
C VAL A 174 12.92 -4.13 7.57
N THR A 175 11.96 -4.74 8.26
CA THR A 175 11.85 -4.71 9.73
C THR A 175 12.28 -6.04 10.31
#